data_AF-A0A2V5X2J4-F1
#
_entry.id   AF-A0A2V5X2J4-F1
#
_cell.length_a   1.000
_cell.length_b   1.000
_cell.length_c   1.000
_cell.angle_alpha   90.00
_cell.angle_beta   90.00
_cell.angle_gamma   90.00
#
_symmetry.space_group_name_H-M   'P 1'
#
loop_
_entity.id
_entity.type
_entity.pdbx_description
1 polymer ?
#
loop_
_entity_poly.entity_id
_entity_poly.type
_entity_poly.pdbx_seq_one_letter_code
_entity_poly.pdbx_strand_id
1 'polypeptide(L)'
;MGYLLDAFFSPDNKYVAINNRRANAGDYLWVISLRNGQAIKMPDDVAEDLGKKEAGTIAGDHWSDQSMPEILALCPTCTRDDLRHSFLFSTGWKSAGELKVVEEFEFSKGWIAANNVCRITGTSLSVAEHKVAKESRPSELVRRAWTWSPFHSE
;
A
#
# COMPACT_ATOMS: atom_id res chain seq x y z
N MET A 1 15.62 -9.07 -3.97
CA MET A 1 15.10 -10.24 -3.22
C MET A 1 13.92 -9.76 -2.39
N GLY A 2 12.74 -10.32 -2.63
CA GLY A 2 11.52 -9.98 -1.89
C GLY A 2 11.12 -11.08 -0.91
N TYR A 3 10.34 -10.74 0.10
CA TYR A 3 9.80 -11.72 1.06
C TYR A 3 8.39 -11.33 1.51
N LEU A 4 7.65 -12.34 1.95
CA LEU A 4 6.32 -12.19 2.53
C LEU A 4 6.41 -11.49 3.88
N LEU A 5 5.76 -10.33 4.02
CA LEU A 5 5.57 -9.68 5.31
C LEU A 5 4.33 -10.26 5.99
N ASP A 6 3.17 -10.17 5.35
CA ASP A 6 1.89 -10.59 5.91
C ASP A 6 0.92 -11.04 4.82
N ALA A 7 -0.06 -11.85 5.23
CA ALA A 7 -1.20 -12.24 4.42
C ALA A 7 -2.50 -12.11 5.24
N PHE A 8 -3.50 -11.47 4.66
CA PHE A 8 -4.81 -11.24 5.29
C PHE A 8 -5.89 -11.83 4.41
N PHE A 9 -6.60 -12.84 4.90
CA PHE A 9 -7.75 -13.45 4.23
C PHE A 9 -9.02 -12.62 4.47
N SER A 10 -9.83 -12.42 3.44
CA SER A 10 -11.14 -11.76 3.60
C SER A 10 -12.03 -12.60 4.50
N PRO A 11 -12.95 -12.00 5.28
CA PRO A 11 -13.87 -12.73 6.16
C PRO A 11 -14.68 -13.86 5.49
N ASP A 12 -14.96 -13.73 4.19
CA ASP A 12 -15.68 -14.72 3.40
C ASP A 12 -14.77 -15.65 2.56
N ASN A 13 -13.45 -15.58 2.78
CA ASN A 13 -12.42 -16.36 2.08
C ASN A 13 -12.48 -16.27 0.55
N LYS A 14 -12.97 -15.16 -0.01
CA LYS A 14 -12.94 -14.90 -1.45
C LYS A 14 -11.66 -14.24 -1.92
N TYR A 15 -10.96 -13.54 -1.03
CA TYR A 15 -9.79 -12.75 -1.37
C TYR A 15 -8.68 -12.94 -0.34
N VAL A 16 -7.44 -12.72 -0.79
CA VAL A 16 -6.29 -12.56 0.10
C VAL A 16 -5.54 -11.28 -0.29
N ALA A 17 -5.24 -10.45 0.70
CA ALA A 17 -4.33 -9.33 0.56
C ALA A 17 -2.97 -9.75 1.11
N ILE A 18 -1.91 -9.49 0.35
CA ILE A 18 -0.55 -9.92 0.68
C ILE A 18 0.35 -8.69 0.66
N ASN A 19 1.08 -8.50 1.75
CA ASN A 19 2.18 -7.55 1.81
C ASN A 19 3.46 -8.31 1.42
N ASN A 20 3.97 -8.06 0.22
CA ASN A 20 5.21 -8.65 -0.25
C ASN A 20 6.25 -7.55 -0.46
N ARG A 21 7.27 -7.52 0.39
CA ARG A 21 8.36 -6.56 0.26
C ARG A 21 9.13 -6.87 -1.02
N ARG A 22 9.32 -5.89 -1.89
CA ARG A 22 10.07 -6.06 -3.15
C ARG A 22 11.32 -5.18 -3.26
N ALA A 23 11.41 -4.11 -2.46
CA ALA A 23 12.56 -3.20 -2.38
C ALA A 23 12.66 -2.58 -0.97
N ASN A 24 13.33 -1.44 -0.82
CA ASN A 24 13.41 -0.69 0.45
C ASN A 24 12.26 0.30 0.65
N ALA A 25 11.43 0.48 -0.38
CA ALA A 25 10.18 1.25 -0.40
C ALA A 25 9.34 0.84 -1.62
N GLY A 26 8.11 1.32 -1.71
CA GLY A 26 7.22 1.20 -2.86
C GLY A 26 5.94 0.43 -2.56
N ASP A 27 5.32 -0.04 -3.64
CA ASP A 27 4.08 -0.80 -3.56
C ASP A 27 4.34 -2.27 -3.23
N TYR A 28 3.94 -2.68 -2.02
CA TYR A 28 4.05 -4.06 -1.57
C TYR A 28 2.72 -4.82 -1.64
N LEU A 29 1.64 -4.16 -2.05
CA LEU A 29 0.29 -4.69 -1.94
C LEU A 29 -0.05 -5.55 -3.15
N TRP A 30 -0.38 -6.81 -2.85
CA TRP A 30 -1.10 -7.69 -3.75
C TRP A 30 -2.49 -7.96 -3.20
N VAL A 31 -3.48 -8.06 -4.07
CA VAL A 31 -4.83 -8.53 -3.73
C VAL A 31 -5.22 -9.58 -4.76
N ILE A 32 -5.51 -10.78 -4.31
CA ILE A 32 -5.75 -11.94 -5.18
C ILE A 32 -7.13 -12.53 -4.88
N SER A 33 -7.89 -12.82 -5.94
CA SER A 33 -9.10 -13.62 -5.89
C SER A 33 -8.74 -15.09 -5.67
N LEU A 34 -9.25 -15.68 -4.58
CA LEU A 34 -9.03 -17.08 -4.24
C LEU A 34 -9.82 -18.04 -5.13
N ARG A 35 -10.87 -17.56 -5.80
CA ARG A 35 -11.68 -18.38 -6.71
C ARG A 35 -10.92 -18.80 -7.96
N ASN A 36 -10.08 -17.91 -8.50
CA ASN A 36 -9.44 -18.10 -9.81
C ASN A 36 -7.96 -17.70 -9.85
N GLY A 37 -7.37 -17.31 -8.72
CA GLY A 37 -5.98 -16.87 -8.63
C GLY A 37 -5.68 -15.52 -9.30
N GLN A 38 -6.71 -14.80 -9.75
CA GLN A 38 -6.54 -13.54 -10.45
C GLN A 38 -6.12 -12.43 -9.49
N ALA A 39 -5.09 -11.67 -9.85
CA ALA A 39 -4.74 -10.44 -9.15
C ALA A 39 -5.78 -9.35 -9.47
N ILE A 40 -6.39 -8.83 -8.41
CA ILE A 40 -7.25 -7.63 -8.40
C ILE A 40 -6.37 -6.38 -8.26
N LYS A 41 -5.30 -6.50 -7.48
CA LYS A 41 -4.22 -5.52 -7.34
C LYS A 41 -2.88 -6.24 -7.33
N MET A 42 -1.88 -5.66 -7.99
CA MET A 42 -0.47 -6.00 -7.90
C MET A 42 0.35 -4.71 -7.85
N PRO A 43 1.63 -4.74 -7.45
CA PRO A 43 2.51 -3.59 -7.53
C PRO A 43 2.50 -2.93 -8.90
N ASP A 44 2.58 -1.61 -8.93
CA ASP A 44 2.46 -0.79 -10.14
C ASP A 44 3.51 -1.13 -11.21
N ASP A 45 4.77 -1.26 -10.81
CA ASP A 45 5.89 -1.70 -11.67
C ASP A 45 5.64 -3.08 -12.29
N VAL A 46 5.12 -4.03 -11.51
CA VAL A 46 4.77 -5.38 -12.02
C VAL A 46 3.60 -5.31 -12.98
N ALA A 47 2.59 -4.49 -12.67
CA ALA A 47 1.45 -4.28 -13.55
C ALA A 47 1.89 -3.69 -14.89
N GLU A 48 2.83 -2.74 -14.87
CA GLU A 48 3.41 -2.15 -16.07
C GLU A 48 4.17 -3.19 -16.90
N ASP A 49 5.08 -3.95 -16.29
CA ASP A 49 5.86 -5.00 -16.95
C ASP A 49 4.98 -6.08 -17.61
N LEU A 50 3.82 -6.38 -16.99
CA LEU A 50 2.88 -7.37 -17.50
C LEU A 50 1.82 -6.80 -18.45
N GLY A 51 1.84 -5.50 -18.74
CA GLY A 51 0.82 -4.83 -19.55
C GLY A 51 -0.58 -4.82 -18.91
N LYS A 52 -0.66 -4.92 -17.58
CA LYS A 52 -1.90 -4.97 -16.77
C LYS A 52 -2.07 -3.72 -15.91
N LYS A 53 -1.83 -2.54 -16.49
CA LYS A 53 -1.81 -1.25 -15.78
C LYS A 53 -2.98 -1.02 -14.81
N GLU A 54 -4.19 -1.42 -15.19
CA GLU A 54 -5.39 -1.30 -14.34
C GLU A 54 -5.23 -2.00 -12.98
N ALA A 55 -4.63 -3.20 -12.97
CA ALA A 55 -4.35 -3.95 -11.74
C ALA A 55 -3.17 -3.37 -10.94
N GLY A 56 -2.44 -2.38 -11.48
CA GLY A 56 -1.42 -1.61 -10.78
C GLY A 56 -1.98 -0.41 -10.01
N THR A 57 -3.21 0.01 -10.32
CA THR A 57 -3.81 1.22 -9.76
C THR A 57 -4.82 0.91 -8.65
N ILE A 58 -5.04 1.87 -7.77
CA ILE A 58 -6.22 1.92 -6.91
C ILE A 58 -7.00 3.14 -7.39
N ALA A 59 -8.25 2.95 -7.81
CA ALA A 59 -9.07 4.00 -8.42
C ALA A 59 -8.57 4.57 -9.77
N GLY A 60 -7.75 3.83 -10.53
CA GLY A 60 -7.44 4.15 -11.94
C GLY A 60 -6.21 5.03 -12.19
N ASP A 61 -5.66 5.69 -11.17
CA ASP A 61 -4.43 6.49 -11.25
C ASP A 61 -3.33 5.96 -10.30
N HIS A 62 -2.12 6.54 -10.39
CA HIS A 62 -1.10 6.35 -9.36
C HIS A 62 -1.62 6.92 -8.04
N TRP A 63 -1.92 5.99 -7.13
CA TRP A 63 -2.60 6.22 -5.87
C TRP A 63 -2.02 7.38 -5.03
N SER A 64 -0.70 7.51 -5.02
CA SER A 64 0.03 8.55 -4.30
C SER A 64 -0.33 9.96 -4.78
N ASP A 65 -0.53 10.16 -6.09
CA ASP A 65 -0.78 11.48 -6.67
C ASP A 65 -2.09 12.11 -6.18
N GLN A 66 -3.11 11.28 -5.90
CA GLN A 66 -4.41 11.74 -5.39
C GLN A 66 -4.31 12.22 -3.94
N SER A 67 -3.47 11.58 -3.12
CA SER A 67 -3.33 11.89 -1.69
C SER A 67 -2.35 13.04 -1.41
N MET A 68 -1.42 13.31 -2.34
CA MET A 68 -0.33 14.27 -2.12
C MET A 68 -0.77 15.70 -1.73
N PRO A 69 -1.81 16.32 -2.32
CA PRO A 69 -2.25 17.66 -1.90
C PRO A 69 -2.65 17.74 -0.42
N GLU A 70 -3.39 16.73 0.09
CA GLU A 70 -3.82 16.68 1.49
C GLU A 70 -2.64 16.40 2.43
N ILE A 71 -1.72 15.53 2.01
CA ILE A 71 -0.47 15.23 2.72
C ILE A 71 0.37 16.49 2.92
N LEU A 72 0.57 17.28 1.85
CA LEU A 72 1.35 18.51 1.90
C LEU A 72 0.65 19.61 2.73
N ALA A 73 -0.69 19.60 2.79
CA ALA A 73 -1.43 20.52 3.67
C ALA A 73 -1.21 20.21 5.16
N LEU A 74 -1.07 18.94 5.54
CA LEU A 74 -0.81 18.51 6.93
C LEU A 74 0.65 18.69 7.38
N CYS A 75 1.57 18.81 6.42
CA CYS A 75 2.96 19.16 6.68
C CYS A 75 3.43 20.20 5.65
N PRO A 76 3.19 21.50 5.90
CA PRO A 76 3.58 22.56 4.96
C PRO A 76 5.10 22.66 4.72
N THR A 77 5.91 22.08 5.61
CA THR A 77 7.37 21.99 5.46
C THR A 77 7.82 20.74 4.71
N CYS A 78 6.91 19.84 4.37
CA CYS A 78 7.18 18.69 3.53
C CYS A 78 6.97 19.13 2.07
N THR A 79 7.86 18.73 1.18
CA THR A 79 7.72 18.94 -0.26
C THR A 79 7.80 17.59 -0.99
N ARG A 80 7.40 17.55 -2.27
CA ARG A 80 7.61 16.34 -3.09
C ARG A 80 9.09 15.96 -3.19
N ASP A 81 9.98 16.96 -3.26
CA ASP A 81 11.43 16.73 -3.33
C ASP A 81 12.01 16.19 -2.01
N ASP A 82 11.30 16.39 -0.89
CA ASP A 82 11.67 15.88 0.43
C ASP A 82 11.16 14.45 0.70
N LEU A 83 10.35 13.87 -0.19
CA LEU A 83 9.82 12.52 -0.04
C LEU A 83 10.96 11.51 -0.23
N ARG A 84 11.30 10.79 0.83
CA ARG A 84 12.39 9.79 0.83
C ARG A 84 11.90 8.43 0.42
N HIS A 85 10.78 8.00 1.01
CA HIS A 85 10.21 6.69 0.80
C HIS A 85 8.68 6.77 0.90
N SER A 86 7.99 5.96 0.09
CA SER A 86 6.58 5.65 0.24
C SER A 86 6.39 4.15 0.40
N PHE A 87 5.38 3.72 1.14
CA PHE A 87 5.08 2.32 1.37
C PHE A 87 3.59 2.09 1.24
N LEU A 88 3.18 1.22 0.32
CA LEU A 88 1.77 0.82 0.18
C LEU A 88 1.59 -0.62 0.64
N PHE A 89 0.70 -0.84 1.60
CA PHE A 89 0.40 -2.17 2.13
C PHE A 89 -1.01 -2.26 2.72
N SER A 90 -1.46 -3.50 2.98
CA SER A 90 -2.69 -3.77 3.72
C SER A 90 -2.44 -3.89 5.22
N THR A 91 -3.43 -3.49 6.01
CA THR A 91 -3.48 -3.75 7.47
C THR A 91 -4.59 -4.73 7.86
N GLY A 92 -5.22 -5.39 6.87
CA GLY A 92 -6.31 -6.34 7.06
C GLY A 92 -7.61 -5.91 6.38
N TRP A 93 -8.74 -6.45 6.84
CA TRP A 93 -10.06 -6.25 6.24
C TRP A 93 -11.00 -5.51 7.19
N LYS A 94 -11.84 -4.63 6.64
CA LYS A 94 -12.98 -4.04 7.34
C LYS A 94 -14.22 -4.94 7.22
N SER A 95 -14.45 -5.49 6.03
CA SER A 95 -15.54 -6.42 5.72
C SER A 95 -15.14 -7.33 4.55
N ALA A 96 -16.01 -8.25 4.13
CA ALA A 96 -15.75 -9.24 3.07
C ALA A 96 -15.23 -8.65 1.73
N GLY A 97 -15.67 -7.44 1.39
CA GLY A 97 -15.26 -6.76 0.15
C GLY A 97 -14.50 -5.45 0.39
N GLU A 98 -14.14 -5.15 1.64
CA GLU A 98 -13.53 -3.87 2.02
C GLU A 98 -12.20 -4.11 2.72
N LEU A 99 -11.13 -3.73 2.03
CA LEU A 99 -9.75 -3.88 2.45
C LEU A 99 -9.27 -2.61 3.14
N LYS A 100 -8.54 -2.74 4.25
CA LYS A 100 -7.81 -1.62 4.84
C LYS A 100 -6.45 -1.52 4.16
N VAL A 101 -6.19 -0.38 3.52
CA VAL A 101 -4.95 -0.07 2.82
C VAL A 101 -4.35 1.18 3.45
N VAL A 102 -3.05 1.15 3.68
CA VAL A 102 -2.31 2.30 4.21
C VAL A 102 -1.17 2.61 3.25
N GLU A 103 -1.01 3.90 2.98
CA GLU A 103 0.20 4.44 2.39
C GLU A 103 0.95 5.26 3.43
N GLU A 104 2.18 4.90 3.73
CA GLU A 104 3.05 5.64 4.64
C GLU A 104 4.16 6.35 3.87
N PHE A 105 4.35 7.63 4.20
CA PHE A 105 5.29 8.52 3.54
C PHE A 105 6.33 9.00 4.54
N GLU A 106 7.60 8.79 4.20
CA GLU A 106 8.73 9.35 4.92
C GLU A 106 9.18 10.65 4.27
N PHE A 107 9.10 11.75 5.02
CA PHE A 107 9.74 13.01 4.68
C PHE A 107 10.92 13.28 5.59
N SER A 108 11.81 14.19 5.20
CA SER A 108 12.95 14.62 6.02
C SER A 108 12.56 15.16 7.41
N LYS A 109 11.30 15.60 7.58
CA LYS A 109 10.76 16.23 8.80
C LYS A 109 9.72 15.39 9.55
N GLY A 110 9.40 14.19 9.09
CA GLY A 110 8.45 13.32 9.78
C GLY A 110 7.73 12.34 8.86
N TRP A 111 6.73 11.67 9.44
CA TRP A 111 5.95 10.62 8.78
C TRP A 111 4.49 11.05 8.62
N ILE A 112 3.89 10.64 7.52
CA ILE A 112 2.47 10.85 7.24
C ILE A 112 1.88 9.55 6.74
N ALA A 113 0.68 9.21 7.19
CA ALA A 113 -0.05 8.02 6.76
C ALA A 113 -1.39 8.42 6.11
N ALA A 114 -1.62 7.93 4.90
CA ALA A 114 -2.92 7.94 4.25
C ALA A 114 -3.62 6.59 4.49
N ASN A 115 -4.64 6.60 5.36
CA ASN A 115 -5.42 5.42 5.73
C ASN A 115 -6.67 5.33 4.86
N ASN A 116 -6.89 4.15 4.29
CA ASN A 116 -7.95 3.93 3.32
C ASN A 116 -8.74 2.67 3.61
N VAL A 117 -10.02 2.72 3.27
CA VAL A 117 -10.83 1.54 3.06
C VAL A 117 -11.10 1.44 1.57
N CYS A 118 -10.61 0.39 0.94
CA CYS A 118 -10.78 0.14 -0.47
C CYS A 118 -11.81 -0.96 -0.70
N ARG A 119 -12.74 -0.76 -1.63
CA ARG A 119 -13.77 -1.71 -2.00
C ARG A 119 -13.39 -2.48 -3.26
N ILE A 120 -13.54 -3.80 -3.21
CA ILE A 120 -13.37 -4.68 -4.37
C ILE A 120 -14.68 -4.69 -5.16
N THR A 121 -14.59 -4.37 -6.46
CA THR A 121 -15.73 -4.47 -7.39
C THR A 121 -15.31 -5.25 -8.63
N GLY A 122 -15.71 -6.51 -8.71
CA GLY A 122 -15.28 -7.39 -9.80
C GLY A 122 -13.77 -7.61 -9.76
N THR A 123 -13.06 -7.07 -10.75
CA THR A 123 -11.60 -7.19 -10.91
C THR A 123 -10.84 -5.92 -10.50
N SER A 124 -11.50 -4.91 -9.92
CA SER A 124 -10.87 -3.65 -9.54
C SER A 124 -10.97 -3.35 -8.05
N LEU A 125 -10.09 -2.47 -7.60
CA LEU A 125 -10.04 -1.93 -6.25
C LEU A 125 -10.21 -0.41 -6.30
N SER A 126 -11.18 0.13 -5.57
CA SER A 126 -11.47 1.57 -5.52
C SER A 126 -11.60 2.07 -4.08
N VAL A 127 -11.49 3.37 -3.85
CA VAL A 127 -11.61 3.96 -2.50
C VAL A 127 -13.06 4.05 -2.10
N ALA A 128 -13.36 3.61 -0.88
CA ALA A 128 -14.63 3.86 -0.22
C ALA A 128 -14.51 4.90 0.90
N GLU A 129 -13.40 4.90 1.65
CA GLU A 129 -13.13 5.86 2.72
C GLU A 129 -11.65 6.25 2.71
N HIS A 130 -11.35 7.53 2.97
CA HIS A 130 -10.01 8.10 2.98
C HIS A 130 -9.80 8.97 4.22
N LYS A 131 -8.62 8.87 4.84
CA LYS A 131 -8.21 9.74 5.95
C LYS A 131 -6.68 9.88 5.98
N VAL A 132 -6.17 11.10 5.92
CA VAL A 132 -4.75 11.38 6.14
C VAL A 132 -4.49 11.78 7.60
N ALA A 133 -3.38 11.30 8.17
CA ALA A 133 -2.94 11.64 9.51
C ALA A 133 -1.41 11.83 9.55
N LYS A 134 -0.97 12.78 10.38
CA LYS A 134 0.45 12.95 10.70
C LYS A 134 0.85 11.92 11.76
N GLU A 135 1.97 11.25 11.53
CA GLU A 135 2.48 10.22 12.41
C GLU A 135 3.81 10.66 13.04
N SER A 136 4.03 10.25 14.30
CA SER A 136 5.28 10.53 15.01
C SER A 136 6.41 9.55 14.66
N ARG A 137 6.05 8.39 14.11
CA ARG A 137 6.95 7.28 13.78
C ARG A 137 6.30 6.37 12.71
N PRO A 138 7.09 5.61 11.95
CA PRO A 138 6.55 4.61 11.02
C PRO A 138 5.81 3.50 11.77
N SER A 139 4.87 2.84 11.10
CA SER A 139 4.19 1.67 11.65
C SER A 139 5.12 0.47 11.81
N GLU A 140 4.66 -0.53 12.55
CA GLU A 140 5.38 -1.79 12.70
C GLU A 140 5.56 -2.53 11.36
N LEU A 141 4.66 -2.31 10.39
CA LEU A 141 4.81 -2.87 9.04
C LEU A 141 6.01 -2.28 8.30
N VAL A 142 6.15 -0.94 8.32
CA VAL A 142 7.32 -0.26 7.74
C VAL A 142 8.59 -0.67 8.49
N ARG A 143 8.56 -0.71 9.82
CA ARG A 143 9.71 -1.16 10.63
C ARG A 143 10.15 -2.56 10.23
N ARG A 144 9.23 -3.52 10.11
CA ARG A 144 9.51 -4.89 9.64
C ARG A 144 10.02 -4.94 8.20
N ALA A 145 9.52 -4.08 7.32
CA ALA A 145 10.01 -3.98 5.95
C ALA A 145 11.45 -3.46 5.86
N TRP A 146 11.90 -2.68 6.85
CA TRP A 146 13.27 -2.18 6.94
C TRP A 146 14.22 -3.11 7.70
N THR A 147 13.82 -3.57 8.89
CA THR A 147 14.69 -4.35 9.79
C THR A 147 14.96 -5.76 9.31
N TRP A 148 14.04 -6.37 8.56
CA TRP A 148 14.19 -7.74 8.07
C TRP A 148 14.80 -7.83 6.67
N SER A 149 15.56 -6.82 6.24
CA SER A 149 16.50 -7.03 5.14
C SER A 149 17.54 -8.07 5.61
N PRO A 150 17.65 -9.26 4.98
CA PRO A 150 18.68 -10.24 5.34
C PRO A 150 20.13 -9.74 5.10
N PHE A 151 20.30 -8.47 4.75
CA PHE A 151 21.56 -7.79 4.47
C PHE A 151 21.92 -6.72 5.52
N HIS A 152 21.21 -6.65 6.65
CA HIS A 152 21.64 -5.87 7.81
C HIS A 152 21.95 -6.85 8.95
N SER A 153 23.17 -7.39 8.94
CA SER A 153 23.80 -7.86 10.17
C SER A 153 24.09 -6.64 11.05
N GLU A 154 23.84 -6.78 12.35
CA GLU A 154 24.27 -5.84 13.40
C GLU A 154 25.74 -5.44 13.26
#